data_AF-A0A1V5XJL8-F1
#
_entry.id   AF-A0A1V5XJL8-F1
#
_cell.length_a   1.000
_cell.length_b   1.000
_cell.length_c   1.000
_cell.angle_alpha   90.00
_cell.angle_beta   90.00
_cell.angle_gamma   90.00
#
_symmetry.space_group_name_H-M   'P 1'
#
loop_
_entity.id
_entity.type
_entity.pdbx_description
1 polymer ?
#
loop_
_entity_poly.entity_id
_entity_poly.type
_entity_poly.pdbx_seq_one_letter_code
_entity_poly.pdbx_strand_id
1 'polypeptide(L)'
;MIIKSLYIEKFGGISDKRIDFNDGLNIIYDENEAGKSTIAEFIKIMLYGMGKSPQNIRDNERVRYMPWGEKIMGGEMTVSHGGKDYTIIRSFGKRKGEDRISVINSLTGEDEPIGDSPGSFFLNIGHEGFEKSLYIKQLSSKIEPDGDDEIMKKLVNLAQSGDEGVSFHRAVKILDAAVKELNGVRPRGKMLLVQDEINHLLTKKTVEANKETTRQELNVKLNTLTQEKARLEAFLPDKSELERLKAEYTRALSNEALKKSASEEKAKADKRRILYWVIGLFVSVVATIAFLFVNPLLLFFGITLSAVFAVLTAKEFSNAKKRKTAPAEALDSERILSKITLLERELENSEKTVTARLIEIAEQIGDMQSRLRSMEIIPASEIDEMIAYHREKYNNYAKTVSELTLARECLQESFDELQRSFGKQLNEETSAILGEITGGRYTGVLIDDEYNMSVRTQSGELQSAQFLSNGTYDQIYFALRMGIVHMLFEDAPIILDEAFVQYDENRLKAVLDFIKKENRQIILFSCHKRERELIGE
;
A
#
# COMPACT_ATOMS: atom_id res chain seq x y z
N MET A 1 -3.26 -29.39 47.02
CA MET A 1 -3.54 -30.78 46.58
C MET A 1 -2.68 -31.72 47.40
N ILE A 2 -3.21 -32.83 47.90
CA ILE A 2 -2.45 -33.83 48.66
C ILE A 2 -2.55 -35.17 47.94
N ILE A 3 -1.43 -35.86 47.72
CA ILE A 3 -1.42 -37.23 47.19
C ILE A 3 -1.65 -38.15 48.38
N LYS A 4 -2.71 -38.97 48.36
CA LYS A 4 -3.02 -39.90 49.45
C LYS A 4 -2.44 -41.28 49.22
N SER A 5 -2.54 -41.79 48.00
CA SER A 5 -2.03 -43.12 47.69
C SER A 5 -1.75 -43.31 46.20
N LEU A 6 -0.87 -44.28 45.92
CA LEU A 6 -0.56 -44.78 44.60
C LEU A 6 -0.80 -46.29 44.58
N TYR A 7 -1.44 -46.76 43.51
CA TYR A 7 -1.43 -48.17 43.14
C TYR A 7 -0.81 -48.31 41.76
N ILE A 8 0.38 -48.89 41.70
CA ILE A 8 1.08 -49.19 40.45
C ILE A 8 0.71 -50.62 40.07
N GLU A 9 -0.18 -50.77 39.08
CA GLU A 9 -0.53 -52.07 38.54
C GLU A 9 0.69 -52.64 37.80
N LYS A 10 1.21 -51.88 36.82
CA LYS A 10 2.45 -52.18 36.08
C LYS A 10 3.07 -50.91 35.54
N PHE A 11 4.33 -50.60 35.88
CA PHE A 11 5.05 -49.43 35.36
C PHE A 11 6.57 -49.54 35.62
N GLY A 12 7.40 -49.43 34.58
CA GLY A 12 8.86 -49.28 34.70
C GLY A 12 9.58 -50.37 35.52
N GLY A 13 9.12 -51.62 35.40
CA GLY A 13 9.64 -52.77 36.17
C GLY A 13 8.97 -52.98 37.54
N ILE A 14 8.12 -52.06 37.98
CA ILE A 14 7.30 -52.19 39.19
C ILE A 14 5.95 -52.81 38.81
N SER A 15 5.49 -53.77 39.60
CA SER A 15 4.19 -54.41 39.43
C SER A 15 3.51 -54.64 40.77
N ASP A 16 2.20 -54.42 40.82
CA ASP A 16 1.33 -54.65 41.98
C ASP A 16 1.84 -54.01 43.29
N LYS A 17 2.21 -52.73 43.23
CA LYS A 17 2.76 -51.97 44.38
C LYS A 17 1.77 -50.91 44.85
N ARG A 18 1.43 -50.92 46.14
CA ARG A 18 0.65 -49.86 46.82
C ARG A 18 1.55 -49.03 47.72
N ILE A 19 1.36 -47.72 47.70
CA ILE A 19 2.10 -46.75 48.51
C ILE A 19 1.09 -45.76 49.07
N ASP A 20 1.05 -45.62 50.38
CA ASP A 20 0.23 -44.63 51.07
C ASP A 20 1.12 -43.48 51.54
N PHE A 21 0.59 -42.26 51.47
CA PHE A 21 1.28 -41.03 51.85
C PHE A 21 0.49 -40.34 52.96
N ASN A 22 1.24 -39.73 53.88
CA ASN A 22 0.72 -38.89 54.94
C ASN A 22 0.81 -37.41 54.54
N ASP A 23 0.21 -36.54 55.35
CA ASP A 23 0.44 -35.11 55.27
C ASP A 23 1.88 -34.77 55.70
N GLY A 24 2.41 -33.64 55.22
CA GLY A 24 3.79 -33.22 55.53
C GLY A 24 4.86 -34.05 54.83
N LEU A 25 5.96 -34.33 55.54
CA LEU A 25 7.14 -35.01 54.99
C LEU A 25 6.93 -36.54 54.90
N ASN A 26 7.14 -37.09 53.72
CA ASN A 26 7.10 -38.52 53.41
C ASN A 26 8.45 -38.94 52.85
N ILE A 27 9.15 -39.84 53.53
CA ILE A 27 10.45 -40.34 53.06
C ILE A 27 10.28 -41.74 52.48
N ILE A 28 10.47 -41.86 51.17
CA ILE A 28 10.49 -43.15 50.48
C ILE A 28 11.94 -43.59 50.34
N TYR A 29 12.32 -44.54 51.19
CA TYR A 29 13.62 -45.19 51.19
C TYR A 29 13.52 -46.62 50.65
N ASP A 30 14.47 -46.98 49.79
CA ASP A 30 14.66 -48.36 49.30
C ASP A 30 16.14 -48.55 48.90
N GLU A 31 16.57 -49.73 48.49
CA GLU A 31 17.92 -49.92 47.93
C GLU A 31 18.04 -49.29 46.53
N ASN A 32 19.27 -49.05 46.06
CA ASN A 32 19.49 -48.63 44.67
C ASN A 32 18.88 -49.66 43.71
N GLU A 33 18.28 -49.19 42.61
CA GLU A 33 17.59 -50.02 41.60
C GLU A 33 16.18 -50.55 41.97
N ALA A 34 15.66 -50.25 43.16
CA ALA A 34 14.31 -50.66 43.58
C ALA A 34 13.15 -49.86 42.92
N GLY A 35 13.46 -48.93 42.02
CA GLY A 35 12.46 -48.17 41.24
C GLY A 35 11.97 -46.85 41.87
N LYS A 36 12.72 -46.21 42.76
CA LYS A 36 12.32 -44.93 43.39
C LYS A 36 12.02 -43.81 42.38
N SER A 37 12.96 -43.48 41.49
CA SER A 37 12.73 -42.48 40.44
C SER A 37 11.65 -42.93 39.45
N THR A 38 11.42 -44.24 39.30
CA THR A 38 10.28 -44.78 38.55
C THR A 38 8.95 -44.46 39.24
N ILE A 39 8.87 -44.49 40.58
CA ILE A 39 7.67 -44.09 41.34
C ILE A 39 7.46 -42.57 41.23
N ALA A 40 8.52 -41.77 41.39
CA ALA A 40 8.43 -40.32 41.22
C ALA A 40 7.91 -39.94 39.82
N GLU A 41 8.44 -40.61 38.79
CA GLU A 41 7.98 -40.41 37.41
C GLU A 41 6.54 -40.91 37.19
N PHE A 42 6.14 -42.00 37.88
CA PHE A 42 4.76 -42.48 37.83
C PHE A 42 3.79 -41.38 38.31
N ILE A 43 4.10 -40.68 39.40
CA ILE A 43 3.28 -39.54 39.87
C ILE A 43 3.14 -38.47 38.77
N LYS A 44 4.26 -38.07 38.16
CA LYS A 44 4.28 -37.09 37.06
C LYS A 44 3.35 -37.52 35.91
N ILE A 45 3.47 -38.77 35.47
CA ILE A 45 2.71 -39.32 34.35
C ILE A 45 1.23 -39.52 34.70
N MET A 46 0.90 -39.80 35.96
CA MET A 46 -0.49 -39.82 36.43
C MET A 46 -1.14 -38.44 36.36
N LEU A 47 -0.37 -37.37 36.61
CA LEU A 47 -0.87 -35.98 36.54
C LEU A 47 -0.96 -35.45 35.11
N TYR A 48 0.01 -35.72 34.25
CA TYR A 48 0.14 -35.03 32.95
C TYR A 48 0.12 -35.95 31.73
N GLY A 49 0.20 -37.26 31.93
CA GLY A 49 0.40 -38.23 30.86
C GLY A 49 1.85 -38.31 30.39
N MET A 50 2.07 -38.98 29.27
CA MET A 50 3.40 -39.09 28.67
C MET A 50 3.68 -37.90 27.76
N GLY A 51 4.92 -37.42 27.80
CA GLY A 51 5.41 -36.34 26.96
C GLY A 51 5.34 -36.67 25.46
N LYS A 52 5.64 -35.65 24.62
CA LYS A 52 5.72 -35.84 23.16
C LYS A 52 6.80 -36.88 22.86
N SER A 53 6.53 -37.80 21.93
CA SER A 53 7.52 -38.79 21.49
C SER A 53 8.76 -38.08 20.93
N PRO A 54 9.93 -38.19 21.61
CA PRO A 54 11.13 -37.50 21.18
C PRO A 54 11.73 -38.18 19.94
N GLN A 55 12.63 -37.45 19.24
CA GLN A 55 13.33 -37.98 18.06
C GLN A 55 14.23 -39.18 18.40
N ASN A 56 14.71 -39.25 19.64
CA ASN A 56 15.57 -40.32 20.13
C ASN A 56 14.75 -41.34 20.92
N ILE A 57 14.92 -42.62 20.58
CA ILE A 57 14.16 -43.72 21.20
C ILE A 57 14.46 -43.87 22.70
N ARG A 58 15.66 -43.49 23.15
CA ARG A 58 16.06 -43.56 24.56
C ARG A 58 15.31 -42.58 25.45
N ASP A 59 14.86 -41.48 24.89
CA ASP A 59 14.13 -40.43 25.60
C ASP A 59 12.62 -40.68 25.58
N ASN A 60 12.18 -41.72 24.86
CA ASN A 60 10.77 -42.06 24.76
C ASN A 60 10.29 -42.74 26.05
N GLU A 61 9.64 -41.96 26.92
CA GLU A 61 9.05 -42.41 28.19
C GLU A 61 8.20 -43.68 28.02
N ARG A 62 7.44 -43.78 26.92
CA ARG A 62 6.60 -44.95 26.66
C ARG A 62 7.42 -46.21 26.45
N VAL A 63 8.53 -46.11 25.72
CA VAL A 63 9.45 -47.23 25.50
C VAL A 63 10.20 -47.56 26.78
N ARG A 64 10.61 -46.53 27.53
CA ARG A 64 11.37 -46.65 28.77
C ARG A 64 10.59 -47.36 29.88
N TYR A 65 9.32 -47.03 30.06
CA TYR A 65 8.52 -47.49 31.19
C TYR A 65 7.58 -48.65 30.87
N MET A 66 7.36 -49.01 29.60
CA MET A 66 6.59 -50.20 29.26
C MET A 66 7.31 -51.47 29.73
N PRO A 67 6.73 -52.29 30.62
CA PRO A 67 7.37 -53.52 31.06
C PRO A 67 7.55 -54.52 29.92
N TRP A 68 8.58 -55.36 30.03
CA TRP A 68 8.90 -56.36 29.01
C TRP A 68 7.75 -57.34 28.78
N GLY A 69 7.30 -57.45 27.54
CA GLY A 69 6.22 -58.36 27.13
C GLY A 69 4.80 -57.82 27.35
N GLU A 70 4.65 -56.69 28.04
CA GLU A 70 3.35 -56.07 28.29
C GLU A 70 2.86 -55.24 27.09
N LYS A 71 1.54 -55.01 27.06
CA LYS A 71 0.89 -54.14 26.08
C LYS A 71 0.34 -52.86 26.71
N ILE A 72 0.12 -52.87 28.01
CA ILE A 72 -0.50 -51.81 28.78
C ILE A 72 0.31 -51.65 30.07
N MET A 73 0.49 -50.40 30.49
CA MET A 73 1.02 -50.01 31.80
C MET A 73 0.11 -48.97 32.41
N GLY A 74 0.11 -48.82 33.73
CA GLY A 74 -0.82 -47.90 34.39
C GLY A 74 -1.04 -48.23 35.86
N GLY A 75 -2.07 -47.59 36.40
CA GLY A 75 -2.48 -47.75 37.78
C GLY A 75 -3.42 -46.63 38.22
N GLU A 76 -3.46 -46.42 39.53
CA GLU A 76 -4.37 -45.50 40.19
C GLU A 76 -3.61 -44.56 41.12
N MET A 77 -4.10 -43.34 41.25
CA MET A 77 -3.57 -42.34 42.18
C MET A 77 -4.74 -41.63 42.84
N THR A 78 -4.78 -41.66 44.17
CA THR A 78 -5.79 -40.94 44.94
C THR A 78 -5.23 -39.61 45.41
N VAL A 79 -5.96 -38.53 45.16
CA VAL A 79 -5.58 -37.16 45.53
C VAL A 79 -6.72 -36.48 46.28
N SER A 80 -6.38 -35.58 47.19
CA SER A 80 -7.33 -34.68 47.83
C SER A 80 -7.12 -33.25 47.34
N HIS A 81 -8.20 -32.59 46.93
CA HIS A 81 -8.18 -31.22 46.43
C HIS A 81 -9.51 -30.53 46.76
N GLY A 82 -9.44 -29.34 47.37
CA GLY A 82 -10.63 -28.58 47.77
C GLY A 82 -11.54 -29.31 48.75
N GLY A 83 -10.97 -30.14 49.64
CA GLY A 83 -11.71 -30.95 50.61
C GLY A 83 -12.45 -32.16 50.01
N LYS A 84 -12.23 -32.47 48.74
CA LYS A 84 -12.78 -33.65 48.04
C LYS A 84 -11.65 -34.60 47.65
N ASP A 85 -11.95 -35.89 47.65
CA ASP A 85 -11.02 -36.93 47.23
C ASP A 85 -11.37 -37.41 45.82
N TYR A 86 -10.36 -37.56 44.97
CA TYR A 86 -10.45 -38.01 43.59
C TYR A 86 -9.52 -39.19 43.35
N THR A 87 -9.96 -40.17 42.57
CA THR A 87 -9.14 -41.28 42.10
C THR A 87 -8.87 -41.11 40.60
N ILE A 88 -7.61 -40.84 40.26
CA ILE A 88 -7.14 -40.78 38.89
C ILE A 88 -6.76 -42.20 38.47
N ILE A 89 -7.44 -42.74 37.47
CA ILE A 89 -7.14 -44.04 36.88
C ILE A 89 -6.57 -43.81 35.49
N ARG A 90 -5.34 -44.29 35.24
CA ARG A 90 -4.72 -44.19 33.90
C ARG A 90 -4.18 -45.52 33.43
N SER A 91 -4.35 -45.76 32.13
CA SER A 91 -3.68 -46.84 31.41
C SER A 91 -3.08 -46.30 30.12
N PHE A 92 -1.86 -46.73 29.80
CA PHE A 92 -1.11 -46.32 28.62
C PHE A 92 -0.82 -47.54 27.74
N GLY A 93 -1.19 -47.45 26.47
CA GLY A 93 -0.91 -48.50 25.47
C GLY A 93 0.46 -48.34 24.81
N LYS A 94 0.65 -48.98 23.65
CA LYS A 94 1.87 -48.80 22.83
C LYS A 94 1.86 -47.51 22.02
N ARG A 95 0.69 -46.91 21.84
CA ARG A 95 0.48 -45.67 21.07
C ARG A 95 -0.40 -44.71 21.87
N LYS A 96 -0.23 -43.40 21.65
CA LYS A 96 -1.00 -42.36 22.36
C LYS A 96 -2.52 -42.53 22.25
N GLY A 97 -3.04 -42.97 21.10
CA GLY A 97 -4.49 -43.18 20.91
C GLY A 97 -5.07 -44.37 21.70
N GLU A 98 -4.21 -45.21 22.29
CA GLU A 98 -4.59 -46.33 23.14
C GLU A 98 -4.65 -45.94 24.63
N ASP A 99 -4.26 -44.72 24.97
CA ASP A 99 -4.29 -44.24 26.35
C ASP A 99 -5.74 -44.06 26.83
N ARG A 100 -5.94 -44.28 28.12
CA ARG A 100 -7.22 -44.09 28.82
C ARG A 100 -6.97 -43.37 30.13
N ILE A 101 -7.91 -42.50 30.47
CA ILE A 101 -7.94 -41.76 31.72
C ILE A 101 -9.38 -41.66 32.21
N SER A 102 -9.55 -41.72 33.52
CA SER A 102 -10.80 -41.42 34.21
C SER A 102 -10.43 -40.76 35.55
N VAL A 103 -11.20 -39.77 35.98
CA VAL A 103 -10.98 -39.09 37.27
C VAL A 103 -12.26 -39.20 38.08
N ILE A 104 -12.31 -40.15 38.99
CA ILE A 104 -13.52 -40.47 39.73
C ILE A 104 -13.57 -39.64 41.00
N ASN A 105 -14.67 -38.93 41.24
CA ASN A 105 -14.93 -38.30 42.52
C ASN A 105 -15.31 -39.37 43.55
N SER A 106 -14.52 -39.50 44.62
CA SER A 106 -14.66 -40.60 45.59
C SER A 106 -15.97 -40.54 46.37
N LEU A 107 -16.61 -39.37 46.45
CA LEU A 107 -17.89 -39.20 47.14
C LEU A 107 -19.09 -39.60 46.27
N THR A 108 -19.08 -39.22 44.99
CA THR A 108 -20.21 -39.47 44.08
C THR A 108 -20.07 -40.76 43.28
N GLY A 109 -18.84 -41.25 43.09
CA GLY A 109 -18.51 -42.35 42.18
C GLY A 109 -18.62 -41.98 40.70
N GLU A 110 -18.80 -40.70 40.38
CA GLU A 110 -18.95 -40.20 39.02
C GLU A 110 -17.59 -39.76 38.43
N ASP A 111 -17.45 -39.90 37.12
CA ASP A 111 -16.28 -39.42 36.36
C ASP A 111 -16.37 -37.91 36.16
N GLU A 112 -15.35 -37.19 36.62
CA GLU A 112 -15.23 -35.74 36.53
C GLU A 112 -14.56 -35.37 35.20
N PRO A 113 -15.12 -34.45 34.39
CA PRO A 113 -14.63 -34.10 33.07
C PRO A 113 -13.37 -33.20 33.12
N ILE A 114 -12.31 -33.67 33.76
CA ILE A 114 -11.03 -32.96 34.00
C ILE A 114 -10.09 -33.04 32.78
N GLY A 115 -10.33 -33.96 31.84
CA GLY A 115 -9.53 -34.13 30.62
C GLY A 115 -8.20 -34.87 30.83
N ASP A 116 -7.31 -34.82 29.83
CA ASP A 116 -6.09 -35.65 29.77
C ASP A 116 -4.94 -35.19 30.69
N SER A 117 -5.10 -34.07 31.41
CA SER A 117 -4.07 -33.49 32.28
C SER A 117 -4.64 -33.05 33.63
N PRO A 118 -5.02 -33.99 34.52
CA PRO A 118 -5.52 -33.65 35.85
C PRO A 118 -4.58 -32.79 36.68
N GLY A 119 -3.27 -32.88 36.48
CA GLY A 119 -2.31 -31.98 37.13
C GLY A 119 -2.57 -30.51 36.84
N SER A 120 -2.98 -30.16 35.62
CA SER A 120 -3.34 -28.78 35.27
C SER A 120 -4.60 -28.30 35.98
N PHE A 121 -5.55 -29.20 36.24
CA PHE A 121 -6.73 -28.88 37.03
C PHE A 121 -6.40 -28.73 38.53
N PHE A 122 -5.67 -29.69 39.11
CA PHE A 122 -5.43 -29.72 40.56
C PHE A 122 -4.33 -28.77 41.05
N LEU A 123 -3.36 -28.45 40.20
CA LEU A 123 -2.19 -27.63 40.56
C LEU A 123 -2.18 -26.27 39.84
N ASN A 124 -3.11 -26.05 38.90
CA ASN A 124 -3.16 -24.85 38.06
C ASN A 124 -1.85 -24.58 37.29
N ILE A 125 -1.12 -25.63 36.91
CA ILE A 125 0.12 -25.55 36.12
C ILE A 125 0.22 -26.65 35.08
N GLY A 126 0.92 -26.34 33.99
CA GLY A 126 1.25 -27.30 32.94
C GLY A 126 2.31 -28.32 33.35
N HIS A 127 2.54 -29.29 32.48
CA HIS A 127 3.53 -30.36 32.66
C HIS A 127 4.96 -29.82 32.85
N GLU A 128 5.39 -28.86 32.03
CA GLU A 128 6.73 -28.27 32.11
C GLU A 128 6.88 -27.45 33.40
N GLY A 129 5.86 -26.66 33.75
CA GLY A 129 5.81 -25.93 35.02
C GLY A 129 5.97 -26.87 36.22
N PHE A 130 5.27 -28.00 36.25
CA PHE A 130 5.41 -29.01 37.31
C PHE A 130 6.83 -29.59 37.36
N GLU A 131 7.37 -30.01 36.21
CA GLU A 131 8.71 -30.60 36.13
C GLU A 131 9.82 -29.62 36.56
N LYS A 132 9.59 -28.31 36.38
CA LYS A 132 10.58 -27.28 36.71
C LYS A 132 10.47 -26.72 38.12
N SER A 133 9.29 -26.81 38.73
CA SER A 133 9.03 -26.23 40.05
C SER A 133 8.84 -27.29 41.13
N LEU A 134 7.76 -28.06 41.04
CA LEU A 134 7.31 -28.98 42.09
C LEU A 134 8.02 -30.35 42.04
N TYR A 135 8.63 -30.73 40.92
CA TYR A 135 9.42 -31.96 40.81
C TYR A 135 10.93 -31.69 40.74
N ILE A 136 11.59 -31.74 41.90
CA ILE A 136 13.02 -31.51 42.06
C ILE A 136 13.76 -32.84 41.95
N LYS A 137 14.22 -33.16 40.73
CA LYS A 137 15.17 -34.25 40.46
C LYS A 137 16.55 -33.93 41.03
N GLN A 138 17.45 -34.92 41.02
CA GLN A 138 18.85 -34.80 41.45
C GLN A 138 19.43 -33.49 40.91
N LEU A 139 19.80 -32.59 41.83
CA LEU A 139 20.39 -31.30 41.51
C LEU A 139 21.71 -31.57 40.76
N SER A 140 21.79 -31.06 39.52
CA SER A 140 22.71 -31.50 38.48
C SER A 140 24.18 -31.51 38.93
N SER A 141 24.89 -32.60 38.61
CA SER A 141 26.33 -32.77 38.78
C SER A 141 27.18 -32.12 37.67
N LYS A 142 26.63 -31.16 36.91
CA LYS A 142 27.36 -30.36 35.93
C LYS A 142 26.79 -28.95 35.88
N ILE A 143 27.63 -28.00 36.26
CA ILE A 143 27.50 -26.59 35.95
C ILE A 143 27.55 -26.47 34.42
N GLU A 144 26.42 -26.61 33.74
CA GLU A 144 26.25 -26.05 32.40
C GLU A 144 25.64 -24.67 32.61
N PRO A 145 26.45 -23.58 32.52
CA PRO A 145 26.00 -22.24 32.87
C PRO A 145 24.77 -21.76 32.07
N ASP A 146 24.49 -22.35 30.90
CA ASP A 146 23.31 -21.97 30.09
C ASP A 146 22.03 -22.74 30.44
N GLY A 147 22.12 -23.94 31.02
CA GLY A 147 20.96 -24.85 31.19
C GLY A 147 20.09 -24.54 32.41
N ASP A 148 20.74 -24.28 33.56
CA ASP A 148 20.04 -23.97 34.81
C ASP A 148 19.51 -22.52 34.84
N ASP A 149 20.20 -21.61 34.15
CA ASP A 149 19.73 -20.25 33.87
C ASP A 149 18.45 -20.25 33.00
N GLU A 150 18.27 -21.25 32.12
CA GLU A 150 17.03 -21.41 31.34
C GLU A 150 15.86 -21.85 32.21
N ILE A 151 16.10 -22.73 33.19
CA ILE A 151 15.07 -23.13 34.16
C ILE A 151 14.66 -21.93 35.00
N MET A 152 15.63 -21.13 35.44
CA MET A 152 15.37 -19.90 36.19
C MET A 152 14.58 -18.88 35.40
N LYS A 153 15.00 -18.58 34.16
CA LYS A 153 14.23 -17.73 33.24
C LYS A 153 12.81 -18.23 33.07
N LYS A 154 12.61 -19.55 32.96
CA LYS A 154 11.28 -20.16 32.79
C LYS A 154 10.43 -20.10 34.05
N LEU A 155 11.01 -20.32 35.23
CA LEU A 155 10.30 -20.21 36.50
C LEU A 155 9.89 -18.77 36.80
N VAL A 156 10.74 -17.80 36.48
CA VAL A 156 10.39 -16.37 36.60
C VAL A 156 9.33 -15.99 35.56
N ASN A 157 9.41 -16.48 34.33
CA ASN A 157 8.34 -16.27 33.35
C ASN A 157 7.01 -16.86 33.82
N LEU A 158 7.01 -18.10 34.33
CA LEU A 158 5.83 -18.76 34.90
C LEU A 158 5.23 -17.92 36.04
N ALA A 159 6.10 -17.41 36.93
CA ALA A 159 5.69 -16.56 38.03
C ALA A 159 5.03 -15.23 37.60
N GLN A 160 5.54 -14.62 36.53
CA GLN A 160 5.11 -13.29 36.12
C GLN A 160 3.85 -13.31 35.25
N SER A 161 3.65 -14.33 34.41
CA SER A 161 2.52 -14.40 33.48
C SER A 161 1.43 -15.39 33.88
N GLY A 162 1.70 -16.30 34.83
CA GLY A 162 0.79 -17.40 35.20
C GLY A 162 0.55 -18.42 34.08
N ASP A 163 1.14 -18.23 32.90
CA ASP A 163 1.04 -19.09 31.72
C ASP A 163 2.35 -19.04 30.93
N GLU A 164 2.99 -20.19 30.77
CA GLU A 164 4.22 -20.36 29.97
C GLU A 164 4.01 -19.98 28.49
N GLY A 165 2.76 -20.02 27.99
CA GLY A 165 2.40 -19.68 26.61
C GLY A 165 2.34 -18.18 26.32
N VAL A 166 2.13 -17.35 27.35
CA VAL A 166 2.04 -15.89 27.25
C VAL A 166 3.39 -15.28 27.61
N SER A 167 4.27 -15.22 26.61
CA SER A 167 5.55 -14.54 26.74
C SER A 167 5.37 -13.04 26.47
N PHE A 168 5.68 -12.20 27.46
CA PHE A 168 5.84 -10.76 27.29
C PHE A 168 6.63 -10.41 26.01
N HIS A 169 7.78 -11.07 25.82
CA HIS A 169 8.63 -10.91 24.64
C HIS A 169 7.91 -11.25 23.33
N ARG A 170 7.03 -12.27 23.33
CA ARG A 170 6.22 -12.62 22.16
C ARG A 170 5.16 -11.55 21.88
N ALA A 171 4.50 -11.02 22.90
CA ALA A 171 3.53 -9.94 22.76
C ALA A 171 4.18 -8.67 22.19
N VAL A 172 5.32 -8.24 22.77
CA VAL A 172 6.12 -7.12 22.25
C VAL A 172 6.52 -7.36 20.79
N LYS A 173 7.01 -8.56 20.46
CA LYS A 173 7.41 -8.89 19.08
C LYS A 173 6.25 -8.82 18.09
N ILE A 174 5.04 -9.20 18.49
CA ILE A 174 3.83 -9.08 17.67
C ILE A 174 3.49 -7.61 17.44
N LEU A 175 3.52 -6.78 18.49
CA LEU A 175 3.27 -5.34 18.39
C LEU A 175 4.33 -4.65 17.50
N ASP A 176 5.61 -4.96 17.68
CA ASP A 176 6.71 -4.43 16.86
C ASP A 176 6.57 -4.84 15.39
N ALA A 177 6.15 -6.08 15.12
CA ALA A 177 5.90 -6.55 13.76
C ALA A 177 4.74 -5.77 13.12
N ALA A 178 3.65 -5.53 13.85
CA ALA A 178 2.52 -4.76 13.38
C ALA A 178 2.90 -3.28 13.11
N VAL A 179 3.66 -2.66 14.00
CA VAL A 179 4.20 -1.29 13.79
C VAL A 179 5.11 -1.25 12.56
N LYS A 180 6.01 -2.22 12.39
CA LYS A 180 6.89 -2.33 11.21
C LYS A 180 6.12 -2.58 9.92
N GLU A 181 4.99 -3.27 9.95
CA GLU A 181 4.15 -3.47 8.76
C GLU A 181 3.51 -2.14 8.31
N LEU A 182 3.08 -1.30 9.25
CA LEU A 182 2.46 -0.02 8.94
C LEU A 182 3.48 1.06 8.58
N ASN A 183 4.51 1.23 9.41
CA ASN A 183 5.48 2.33 9.35
C ASN A 183 6.88 1.90 8.87
N GLY A 184 7.03 0.68 8.35
CA GLY A 184 8.31 0.16 7.89
C GLY A 184 8.80 0.75 6.56
N VAL A 185 9.98 0.31 6.15
CA VAL A 185 10.60 0.67 4.86
C VAL A 185 10.04 -0.23 3.74
N ARG A 186 10.28 0.14 2.47
CA ARG A 186 9.89 -0.65 1.30
C ARG A 186 10.39 -2.11 1.40
N PRO A 187 9.63 -3.09 0.87
CA PRO A 187 8.35 -2.95 0.17
C PRO A 187 7.12 -3.04 1.10
N ARG A 188 7.30 -3.19 2.42
CA ARG A 188 6.23 -3.60 3.33
C ARG A 188 5.50 -2.44 4.03
N GLY A 189 6.12 -1.25 4.14
CA GLY A 189 5.52 -0.10 4.82
C GLY A 189 4.27 0.46 4.14
N LYS A 190 3.08 0.15 4.68
CA LYS A 190 1.80 0.61 4.11
C LYS A 190 1.67 2.13 4.07
N MET A 191 2.16 2.84 5.10
CA MET A 191 2.13 4.30 5.13
C MET A 191 2.98 4.94 4.03
N LEU A 192 4.15 4.38 3.77
CA LEU A 192 5.04 4.84 2.70
C LEU A 192 4.39 4.63 1.32
N LEU A 193 3.76 3.48 1.09
CA LEU A 193 3.02 3.22 -0.16
C LEU A 193 1.87 4.20 -0.37
N VAL A 194 1.11 4.50 0.68
CA VAL A 194 0.02 5.50 0.60
C VAL A 194 0.58 6.90 0.36
N GLN A 195 1.71 7.24 0.98
CA GLN A 195 2.39 8.52 0.75
C GLN A 195 2.88 8.66 -0.70
N ASP A 196 3.42 7.59 -1.27
CA ASP A 196 3.84 7.54 -2.68
C ASP A 196 2.65 7.77 -3.62
N GLU A 197 1.49 7.16 -3.34
CA GLU A 197 0.27 7.38 -4.12
C GLU A 197 -0.26 8.82 -4.01
N ILE A 198 -0.22 9.41 -2.81
CA ILE A 198 -0.56 10.84 -2.62
C ILE A 198 0.37 11.71 -3.49
N ASN A 199 1.67 11.45 -3.49
CA ASN A 199 2.64 12.20 -4.28
C ASN A 199 2.42 12.01 -5.79
N HIS A 200 2.06 10.80 -6.22
CA HIS A 200 1.70 10.51 -7.60
C HIS A 200 0.46 11.31 -8.03
N LEU A 201 -0.60 11.31 -7.21
CA LEU A 201 -1.82 12.06 -7.47
C LEU A 201 -1.59 13.58 -7.50
N LEU A 202 -0.73 14.11 -6.62
CA LEU A 202 -0.35 15.54 -6.64
C LEU A 202 0.37 15.91 -7.96
N THR A 203 1.25 15.04 -8.44
CA THR A 203 1.91 15.22 -9.73
C THR A 203 0.89 15.18 -10.87
N LYS A 204 -0.02 14.19 -10.85
CA LYS A 204 -1.11 14.07 -11.83
C LYS A 204 -2.02 15.29 -11.83
N LYS A 205 -2.39 15.83 -10.66
CA LYS A 205 -3.17 17.06 -10.52
C LYS A 205 -2.52 18.24 -11.23
N THR A 206 -1.20 18.37 -11.09
CA THR A 206 -0.44 19.45 -11.73
C THR A 206 -0.45 19.31 -13.26
N VAL A 207 -0.30 18.08 -13.77
CA VAL A 207 -0.36 17.79 -15.21
C VAL A 207 -1.75 18.11 -15.77
N GLU A 208 -2.82 17.68 -15.12
CA GLU A 208 -4.20 17.93 -15.56
C GLU A 208 -4.57 19.43 -15.47
N ALA A 209 -4.10 20.15 -14.45
CA ALA A 209 -4.26 21.60 -14.37
C ALA A 209 -3.59 22.33 -15.54
N ASN A 210 -2.39 21.91 -15.94
CA ASN A 210 -1.70 22.49 -17.11
C ASN A 210 -2.42 22.19 -18.43
N LYS A 211 -2.99 20.98 -18.58
CA LYS A 211 -3.85 20.64 -19.73
C LYS A 211 -5.08 21.53 -19.78
N GLU A 212 -5.73 21.77 -18.65
CA GLU A 212 -6.91 22.64 -18.57
C GLU A 212 -6.58 24.08 -18.97
N THR A 213 -5.46 24.64 -18.48
CA THR A 213 -4.97 25.95 -18.91
C THR A 213 -4.71 25.99 -20.42
N THR A 214 -4.04 24.97 -20.95
CA THR A 214 -3.78 24.86 -22.41
C THR A 214 -5.08 24.79 -23.21
N ARG A 215 -6.08 24.05 -22.72
CA ARG A 215 -7.40 23.95 -23.34
C ARG A 215 -8.10 25.31 -23.36
N GLN A 216 -8.03 26.08 -22.27
CA GLN A 216 -8.59 27.42 -22.20
C GLN A 216 -7.91 28.37 -23.19
N GLU A 217 -6.58 28.35 -23.28
CA GLU A 217 -5.82 29.14 -24.26
C GLU A 217 -6.20 28.79 -25.70
N LEU A 218 -6.31 27.49 -26.02
CA LEU A 218 -6.76 27.03 -27.33
C LEU A 218 -8.18 27.49 -27.65
N ASN A 219 -9.10 27.44 -26.70
CA ASN A 219 -10.47 27.92 -26.87
C ASN A 219 -10.53 29.44 -27.14
N VAL A 220 -9.73 30.23 -26.40
CA VAL A 220 -9.62 31.68 -26.65
C VAL A 220 -9.11 31.93 -28.06
N LYS A 221 -8.05 31.25 -28.48
CA LYS A 221 -7.47 31.39 -29.82
C LYS A 221 -8.42 30.91 -30.92
N LEU A 222 -9.21 29.87 -30.65
CA LEU A 222 -10.21 29.34 -31.58
C LEU A 222 -11.30 30.38 -31.82
N ASN A 223 -11.77 31.02 -30.74
CA ASN A 223 -12.75 32.10 -30.82
C ASN A 223 -12.21 33.29 -31.61
N THR A 224 -10.95 33.70 -31.41
CA THR A 224 -10.35 34.80 -32.17
C THR A 224 -10.24 34.49 -33.66
N LEU A 225 -9.78 33.29 -34.03
CA LEU A 225 -9.68 32.87 -35.43
C LEU A 225 -11.06 32.73 -36.08
N THR A 226 -12.06 32.26 -35.34
CA THR A 226 -13.44 32.16 -35.82
C THR A 226 -14.02 33.56 -36.10
N GLN A 227 -13.74 34.53 -35.24
CA GLN A 227 -14.13 35.93 -35.46
C GLN A 227 -13.38 36.56 -36.64
N GLU A 228 -12.08 36.31 -36.79
CA GLU A 228 -11.28 36.78 -37.93
C GLU A 228 -11.81 36.20 -39.25
N LYS A 229 -12.08 34.89 -39.28
CA LYS A 229 -12.70 34.21 -40.43
C LYS A 229 -14.03 34.87 -40.80
N ALA A 230 -14.93 35.09 -39.82
CA ALA A 230 -16.22 35.72 -40.07
C ALA A 230 -16.07 37.16 -40.61
N ARG A 231 -15.09 37.93 -40.11
CA ARG A 231 -14.79 39.27 -40.64
C ARG A 231 -14.31 39.23 -42.09
N LEU A 232 -13.45 38.28 -42.44
CA LEU A 232 -12.94 38.09 -43.79
C LEU A 232 -14.01 37.57 -44.75
N GLU A 233 -14.90 36.68 -44.31
CA GLU A 233 -16.05 36.22 -45.10
C GLU A 233 -17.07 37.35 -45.35
N ALA A 234 -17.21 38.29 -44.41
CA ALA A 234 -18.04 39.48 -44.57
C ALA A 234 -17.40 40.57 -45.46
N PHE A 235 -16.11 40.47 -45.76
CA PHE A 235 -15.42 41.40 -46.65
C PHE A 235 -15.79 41.11 -48.11
N LEU A 236 -16.87 41.74 -48.58
CA LEU A 236 -17.18 41.84 -50.00
C LEU A 236 -16.38 43.03 -50.59
N PRO A 237 -15.53 42.82 -51.59
CA PRO A 237 -14.86 43.93 -52.27
C PRO A 237 -15.91 44.89 -52.85
N ASP A 238 -15.77 46.20 -52.62
CA ASP A 238 -16.70 47.20 -53.15
C ASP A 238 -16.58 47.28 -54.69
N LYS A 239 -17.54 46.69 -55.39
CA LYS A 239 -17.60 46.67 -56.86
C LYS A 239 -18.30 47.90 -57.44
N SER A 240 -18.83 48.81 -56.61
CA SER A 240 -19.65 49.93 -57.07
C SER A 240 -18.90 50.88 -58.01
N GLU A 241 -17.62 51.17 -57.71
CA GLU A 241 -16.77 52.01 -58.55
C GLU A 241 -16.41 51.34 -59.87
N LEU A 242 -16.12 50.03 -59.84
CA LEU A 242 -15.86 49.23 -61.04
C LEU A 242 -17.09 49.17 -61.96
N GLU A 243 -18.28 48.92 -61.40
CA GLU A 243 -19.54 48.90 -62.15
C GLU A 243 -19.89 50.27 -62.74
N ARG A 244 -19.62 51.34 -61.99
CA ARG A 244 -19.76 52.71 -62.48
C ARG A 244 -18.85 52.99 -63.67
N LEU A 245 -17.57 52.62 -63.58
CA LEU A 245 -16.61 52.78 -64.69
C LEU A 245 -17.01 51.92 -65.91
N LYS A 246 -17.49 50.69 -65.71
CA LYS A 246 -17.99 49.82 -66.80
C LYS A 246 -19.20 50.44 -67.50
N ALA A 247 -20.13 51.02 -66.75
CA ALA A 247 -21.27 51.73 -67.31
C ALA A 247 -20.84 52.98 -68.10
N GLU A 248 -19.86 53.73 -67.59
CA GLU A 248 -19.28 54.90 -68.26
C GLU A 248 -18.56 54.53 -69.56
N TYR A 249 -17.76 53.45 -69.55
CA TYR A 249 -17.11 52.89 -70.74
C TYR A 249 -18.12 52.46 -71.81
N THR A 250 -19.21 51.81 -71.40
CA THR A 250 -20.28 51.37 -72.32
C THR A 250 -20.98 52.56 -72.99
N ARG A 251 -21.20 53.66 -72.26
CA ARG A 251 -21.75 54.90 -72.80
C ARG A 251 -20.79 55.58 -73.79
N ALA A 252 -19.49 55.59 -73.49
CA ALA A 252 -18.47 56.14 -74.38
C ALA A 252 -18.42 55.39 -75.73
N LEU A 253 -18.45 54.05 -75.71
CA LEU A 253 -18.52 53.19 -76.91
C LEU A 253 -19.77 53.44 -77.75
N SER A 254 -20.94 53.55 -77.13
CA SER A 254 -22.19 53.86 -77.85
C SER A 254 -22.13 55.21 -78.55
N ASN A 255 -21.54 56.22 -77.92
CA ASN A 255 -21.39 57.56 -78.51
C ASN A 255 -20.41 57.57 -79.69
N GLU A 256 -19.30 56.81 -79.61
CA GLU A 256 -18.38 56.62 -80.72
C GLU A 256 -19.06 55.92 -81.92
N ALA A 257 -19.85 54.87 -81.66
CA ALA A 257 -20.61 54.15 -82.69
C ALA A 257 -21.63 55.05 -83.42
N LEU A 258 -22.37 55.87 -82.67
CA LEU A 258 -23.32 56.84 -83.22
C LEU A 258 -22.64 57.89 -84.11
N LYS A 259 -21.51 58.45 -83.68
CA LYS A 259 -20.72 59.41 -84.48
C LYS A 259 -20.22 58.80 -85.79
N LYS A 260 -19.80 57.52 -85.76
CA LYS A 260 -19.32 56.78 -86.94
C LYS A 260 -20.44 56.58 -87.97
N SER A 261 -21.64 56.18 -87.53
CA SER A 261 -22.81 56.01 -88.40
C SER A 261 -23.27 57.31 -89.08
N ALA A 262 -23.26 58.44 -88.36
CA ALA A 262 -23.62 59.75 -88.90
C ALA A 262 -22.62 60.27 -89.96
N SER A 263 -21.35 59.86 -89.87
CA SER A 263 -20.31 60.22 -90.85
C SER A 263 -20.48 59.49 -92.20
N GLU A 264 -20.95 58.25 -92.18
CA GLU A 264 -21.16 57.43 -93.39
C GLU A 264 -22.40 57.87 -94.18
N GLU A 265 -23.45 58.33 -93.49
CA GLU A 265 -24.68 58.81 -94.12
C GLU A 265 -24.48 60.15 -94.86
N LYS A 266 -23.70 61.07 -94.27
CA LYS A 266 -23.28 62.33 -94.93
C LYS A 266 -22.46 62.09 -96.20
N ALA A 267 -21.56 61.10 -96.20
CA ALA A 267 -20.74 60.77 -97.36
C ALA A 267 -21.55 60.24 -98.56
N LYS A 268 -22.69 59.56 -98.31
CA LYS A 268 -23.61 59.10 -99.35
C LYS A 268 -24.43 60.24 -99.97
N ALA A 269 -24.81 61.25 -99.18
CA ALA A 269 -25.57 62.41 -99.65
C ALA A 269 -24.75 63.32 -100.59
N ASP A 270 -23.47 63.54 -100.29
CA ASP A 270 -22.59 64.38 -101.12
C ASP A 270 -22.33 63.76 -102.51
N LYS A 271 -22.25 62.43 -102.62
CA LYS A 271 -22.10 61.75 -103.93
C LYS A 271 -23.31 61.97 -104.85
N ARG A 272 -24.54 62.00 -104.31
CA ARG A 272 -25.76 62.25 -105.09
C ARG A 272 -25.83 63.69 -105.62
N ARG A 273 -25.39 64.67 -104.84
CA ARG A 273 -25.38 66.08 -105.24
C ARG A 273 -24.46 66.36 -106.42
N ILE A 274 -23.28 65.74 -106.47
CA ILE A 274 -22.34 65.89 -107.59
C ILE A 274 -22.94 65.34 -108.89
N LEU A 275 -23.67 64.23 -108.81
CA LEU A 275 -24.28 63.58 -109.98
C LEU A 275 -25.30 64.49 -110.69
N TYR A 276 -26.14 65.22 -109.94
CA TYR A 276 -27.14 66.13 -110.52
C TYR A 276 -26.51 67.28 -111.30
N TRP A 277 -25.40 67.84 -110.80
CA TRP A 277 -24.68 68.91 -111.48
C TRP A 277 -24.05 68.46 -112.80
N VAL A 278 -23.51 67.25 -112.87
CA VAL A 278 -22.94 66.68 -114.11
C VAL A 278 -24.02 66.47 -115.18
N ILE A 279 -25.22 66.01 -114.79
CA ILE A 279 -26.35 65.84 -115.71
C ILE A 279 -26.78 67.18 -116.30
N GLY A 280 -26.86 68.24 -115.48
CA GLY A 280 -27.25 69.59 -115.94
C GLY A 280 -26.31 70.17 -116.99
N LEU A 281 -24.99 69.98 -116.84
CA LEU A 281 -23.99 70.40 -117.83
C LEU A 281 -24.23 69.71 -119.18
N PHE A 282 -24.45 68.40 -119.17
CA PHE A 282 -24.66 67.60 -120.38
C PHE A 282 -25.89 68.07 -121.18
N VAL A 283 -27.01 68.33 -120.49
CA VAL A 283 -28.24 68.85 -121.12
C VAL A 283 -27.98 70.21 -121.80
N SER A 284 -27.20 71.09 -121.17
CA SER A 284 -26.89 72.41 -121.75
C SER A 284 -26.04 72.31 -123.03
N VAL A 285 -25.10 71.37 -123.08
CA VAL A 285 -24.26 71.12 -124.27
C VAL A 285 -25.10 70.58 -125.42
N VAL A 286 -25.99 69.62 -125.14
CA VAL A 286 -26.91 69.05 -126.15
C VAL A 286 -27.86 70.12 -126.70
N ALA A 287 -28.43 70.97 -125.83
CA ALA A 287 -29.26 72.09 -126.27
C ALA A 287 -28.48 73.05 -127.20
N THR A 288 -27.21 73.33 -126.87
CA THR A 288 -26.33 74.18 -127.69
C THR A 288 -26.09 73.59 -129.09
N ILE A 289 -25.94 72.26 -129.19
CA ILE A 289 -25.78 71.56 -130.47
C ILE A 289 -27.08 71.58 -131.29
N ALA A 290 -28.24 71.45 -130.65
CA ALA A 290 -29.53 71.50 -131.36
C ALA A 290 -29.80 72.86 -132.01
N PHE A 291 -29.34 73.97 -131.39
CA PHE A 291 -29.52 75.33 -131.95
C PHE A 291 -28.70 75.60 -133.23
N LEU A 292 -27.67 74.80 -133.56
CA LEU A 292 -26.90 74.93 -134.81
C LEU A 292 -27.76 74.86 -136.08
N PHE A 293 -28.91 74.17 -136.03
CA PHE A 293 -29.73 73.89 -137.20
C PHE A 293 -30.90 74.87 -137.41
N VAL A 294 -31.16 75.77 -136.46
CA VAL A 294 -32.37 76.62 -136.49
C VAL A 294 -32.05 78.07 -136.85
N ASN A 295 -31.01 78.66 -136.25
CA ASN A 295 -30.60 80.05 -136.55
C ASN A 295 -29.18 80.36 -136.02
N PRO A 296 -28.22 80.77 -136.88
CA PRO A 296 -26.84 81.04 -136.47
C PRO A 296 -26.69 82.11 -135.37
N LEU A 297 -27.62 83.07 -135.27
CA LEU A 297 -27.60 84.12 -134.25
C LEU A 297 -27.87 83.58 -132.82
N LEU A 298 -28.55 82.45 -132.67
CA LEU A 298 -28.85 81.84 -131.36
C LEU A 298 -27.70 81.02 -130.77
N LEU A 299 -26.67 80.74 -131.58
CA LEU A 299 -25.53 79.90 -131.20
C LEU A 299 -24.67 80.57 -130.10
N PHE A 300 -24.58 81.90 -130.12
CA PHE A 300 -23.89 82.69 -129.10
C PHE A 300 -24.52 82.56 -127.71
N PHE A 301 -25.84 82.42 -127.62
CA PHE A 301 -26.56 82.22 -126.35
C PHE A 301 -26.37 80.80 -125.80
N GLY A 302 -26.29 79.78 -126.66
CA GLY A 302 -26.05 78.41 -126.22
C GLY A 302 -24.64 78.21 -125.63
N ILE A 303 -23.60 78.76 -126.29
CA ILE A 303 -22.22 78.66 -125.82
C ILE A 303 -22.03 79.33 -124.45
N THR A 304 -22.64 80.50 -124.24
CA THR A 304 -22.54 81.22 -122.96
C THR A 304 -23.24 80.46 -121.82
N LEU A 305 -24.40 79.85 -122.07
CA LEU A 305 -25.12 79.05 -121.08
C LEU A 305 -24.32 77.80 -120.66
N SER A 306 -23.72 77.12 -121.63
CA SER A 306 -22.88 75.94 -121.39
C SER A 306 -21.60 76.29 -120.61
N ALA A 307 -20.97 77.44 -120.91
CA ALA A 307 -19.81 77.94 -120.17
C ALA A 307 -20.16 78.28 -118.70
N VAL A 308 -21.33 78.86 -118.43
CA VAL A 308 -21.82 79.12 -117.07
C VAL A 308 -22.02 77.81 -116.31
N PHE A 309 -22.66 76.82 -116.94
CA PHE A 309 -22.86 75.51 -116.32
C PHE A 309 -21.54 74.81 -116.00
N ALA A 310 -20.54 74.91 -116.89
CA ALA A 310 -19.21 74.33 -116.68
C ALA A 310 -18.51 74.93 -115.45
N VAL A 311 -18.58 76.25 -115.27
CA VAL A 311 -18.02 76.95 -114.10
C VAL A 311 -18.75 76.55 -112.80
N LEU A 312 -20.08 76.42 -112.84
CA LEU A 312 -20.87 75.99 -111.67
C LEU A 312 -20.54 74.54 -111.26
N THR A 313 -20.44 73.61 -112.23
CA THR A 313 -20.00 72.23 -111.95
C THR A 313 -18.61 72.17 -111.33
N ALA A 314 -17.65 72.97 -111.84
CA ALA A 314 -16.29 73.00 -111.31
C ALA A 314 -16.23 73.59 -109.88
N LYS A 315 -17.05 74.60 -109.59
CA LYS A 315 -17.14 75.21 -108.25
C LYS A 315 -17.73 74.24 -107.23
N GLU A 316 -18.74 73.46 -107.60
CA GLU A 316 -19.32 72.45 -106.71
C GLU A 316 -18.36 71.29 -106.45
N PHE A 317 -17.61 70.86 -107.46
CA PHE A 317 -16.57 69.83 -107.30
C PHE A 317 -15.42 70.30 -106.38
N SER A 318 -15.05 71.57 -106.47
CA SER A 318 -14.07 72.22 -105.57
C SER A 318 -14.59 72.30 -104.12
N ASN A 319 -15.86 72.68 -103.93
CA ASN A 319 -16.50 72.73 -102.62
C ASN A 319 -16.64 71.33 -101.97
N ALA A 320 -16.91 70.29 -102.76
CA ALA A 320 -16.94 68.91 -102.29
C ALA A 320 -15.54 68.42 -101.84
N LYS A 321 -14.47 68.89 -102.49
CA LYS A 321 -13.08 68.59 -102.11
C LYS A 321 -12.67 69.30 -100.81
N LYS A 322 -13.18 70.51 -100.55
CA LYS A 322 -12.97 71.27 -99.30
C LYS A 322 -13.76 70.72 -98.09
N ARG A 323 -14.78 69.87 -98.30
CA ARG A 323 -15.57 69.25 -97.21
C ARG A 323 -15.01 67.92 -96.68
N LYS A 324 -13.97 67.36 -97.31
CA LYS A 324 -13.26 66.19 -96.79
C LYS A 324 -11.99 66.63 -96.08
N THR A 325 -12.08 66.94 -94.79
CA THR A 325 -11.08 66.63 -93.75
C THR A 325 -11.42 67.30 -92.42
N ALA A 326 -11.87 66.50 -91.45
CA ALA A 326 -11.59 66.66 -90.02
C ALA A 326 -11.75 65.27 -89.38
N PRO A 327 -10.70 64.63 -88.83
CA PRO A 327 -10.82 63.40 -88.06
C PRO A 327 -11.32 63.71 -86.63
N ALA A 328 -12.24 62.89 -86.12
CA ALA A 328 -12.79 62.97 -84.77
C ALA A 328 -11.87 62.31 -83.72
N GLU A 329 -11.86 62.89 -82.52
CA GLU A 329 -11.13 62.47 -81.30
C GLU A 329 -11.48 61.04 -80.84
N ALA A 330 -10.47 60.24 -80.50
CA ALA A 330 -10.57 58.87 -79.97
C ALA A 330 -9.91 58.72 -78.56
N LEU A 331 -9.87 59.79 -77.75
CA LEU A 331 -8.97 59.89 -76.58
C LEU A 331 -9.57 59.52 -75.21
N ASP A 332 -10.89 59.28 -75.10
CA ASP A 332 -11.58 59.15 -73.80
C ASP A 332 -11.86 57.69 -73.40
N SER A 333 -12.12 56.81 -74.37
CA SER A 333 -12.47 55.40 -74.15
C SER A 333 -11.28 54.54 -73.69
N GLU A 334 -10.07 54.73 -74.22
CA GLU A 334 -8.86 54.01 -73.79
C GLU A 334 -8.44 54.34 -72.34
N ARG A 335 -8.68 55.58 -71.90
CA ARG A 335 -8.34 56.02 -70.53
C ARG A 335 -9.27 55.41 -69.49
N ILE A 336 -10.54 55.20 -69.82
CA ILE A 336 -11.50 54.51 -68.94
C ILE A 336 -11.18 53.02 -68.88
N LEU A 337 -10.83 52.39 -70.02
CA LEU A 337 -10.47 50.98 -70.09
C LEU A 337 -9.23 50.64 -69.24
N SER A 338 -8.18 51.46 -69.30
CA SER A 338 -6.98 51.25 -68.47
C SER A 338 -7.28 51.29 -66.96
N LYS A 339 -8.14 52.22 -66.52
CA LYS A 339 -8.60 52.27 -65.11
C LYS A 339 -9.40 51.04 -64.72
N ILE A 340 -10.31 50.56 -65.59
CA ILE A 340 -11.05 49.30 -65.35
C ILE A 340 -10.08 48.14 -65.18
N THR A 341 -9.11 47.98 -66.08
CA THR A 341 -8.15 46.86 -65.99
C THR A 341 -7.27 46.90 -64.74
N LEU A 342 -6.92 48.10 -64.26
CA LEU A 342 -6.17 48.27 -63.02
C LEU A 342 -7.03 47.90 -61.80
N LEU A 343 -8.25 48.43 -61.71
CA LEU A 343 -9.21 48.12 -60.64
C LEU A 343 -9.57 46.63 -60.61
N GLU A 344 -9.79 45.99 -61.76
CA GLU A 344 -10.06 44.54 -61.84
C GLU A 344 -8.88 43.73 -61.30
N ARG A 345 -7.65 44.13 -61.62
CA ARG A 345 -6.44 43.46 -61.12
C ARG A 345 -6.25 43.66 -59.62
N GLU A 346 -6.52 44.84 -59.09
CA GLU A 346 -6.47 45.11 -57.64
C GLU A 346 -7.52 44.30 -56.88
N LEU A 347 -8.74 44.22 -57.42
CA LEU A 347 -9.84 43.45 -56.86
C LEU A 347 -9.53 41.94 -56.88
N GLU A 348 -9.03 41.43 -58.00
CA GLU A 348 -8.65 40.02 -58.15
C GLU A 348 -7.51 39.66 -57.18
N ASN A 349 -6.51 40.54 -57.03
CA ASN A 349 -5.44 40.34 -56.06
C ASN A 349 -5.97 40.34 -54.62
N SER A 350 -6.87 41.26 -54.28
CA SER A 350 -7.51 41.32 -52.96
C SER A 350 -8.34 40.05 -52.68
N GLU A 351 -9.17 39.61 -53.63
CA GLU A 351 -9.96 38.37 -53.52
C GLU A 351 -9.03 37.15 -53.33
N LYS A 352 -7.92 37.05 -54.08
CA LYS A 352 -6.92 35.99 -53.89
C LYS A 352 -6.26 36.02 -52.52
N THR A 353 -5.88 37.19 -52.02
CA THR A 353 -5.27 37.33 -50.69
C THR A 353 -6.24 36.95 -49.58
N VAL A 354 -7.49 37.41 -49.64
CA VAL A 354 -8.53 37.05 -48.67
C VAL A 354 -8.82 35.56 -48.71
N THR A 355 -8.95 34.96 -49.91
CA THR A 355 -9.20 33.52 -50.06
C THR A 355 -8.05 32.68 -49.52
N ALA A 356 -6.80 33.05 -49.80
CA ALA A 356 -5.62 32.37 -49.25
C ALA A 356 -5.61 32.42 -47.71
N ARG A 357 -5.93 33.57 -47.12
CA ARG A 357 -6.01 33.74 -45.67
C ARG A 357 -7.17 32.94 -45.06
N LEU A 358 -8.31 32.85 -45.73
CA LEU A 358 -9.45 32.03 -45.29
C LEU A 358 -9.11 30.53 -45.25
N ILE A 359 -8.37 30.03 -46.24
CA ILE A 359 -7.91 28.63 -46.26
C ILE A 359 -6.95 28.37 -45.09
N GLU A 360 -5.98 29.25 -44.86
CA GLU A 360 -5.03 29.14 -43.74
C GLU A 360 -5.75 29.14 -42.38
N ILE A 361 -6.70 30.06 -42.16
CA ILE A 361 -7.47 30.11 -40.91
C ILE A 361 -8.34 28.86 -40.76
N ALA A 362 -8.95 28.36 -41.83
CA ALA A 362 -9.76 27.15 -41.78
C ALA A 362 -8.92 25.91 -41.39
N GLU A 363 -7.69 25.80 -41.90
CA GLU A 363 -6.75 24.75 -41.52
C GLU A 363 -6.34 24.86 -40.05
N GLN A 364 -6.00 26.07 -39.58
CA GLN A 364 -5.66 26.32 -38.17
C GLN A 364 -6.83 25.99 -37.23
N ILE A 365 -8.05 26.37 -37.59
CA ILE A 365 -9.28 26.02 -36.85
C ILE A 365 -9.44 24.50 -36.80
N GLY A 366 -9.26 23.81 -37.93
CA GLY A 366 -9.38 22.35 -38.02
C GLY A 366 -8.38 21.62 -37.13
N ASP A 367 -7.10 22.02 -37.16
CA ASP A 367 -6.05 21.47 -36.31
C ASP A 367 -6.35 21.72 -34.82
N MET A 368 -6.72 22.94 -34.45
CA MET A 368 -7.05 23.27 -33.06
C MET A 368 -8.27 22.51 -32.53
N GLN A 369 -9.32 22.36 -33.33
CA GLN A 369 -10.48 21.54 -32.97
C GLN A 369 -10.11 20.06 -32.80
N SER A 370 -9.19 19.55 -33.63
CA SER A 370 -8.68 18.18 -33.50
C SER A 370 -7.95 17.99 -32.16
N ARG A 371 -7.03 18.91 -31.83
CA ARG A 371 -6.29 18.89 -30.56
C ARG A 371 -7.22 18.95 -29.35
N LEU A 372 -8.23 19.84 -29.38
CA LEU A 372 -9.24 19.94 -28.33
C LEU A 372 -10.04 18.64 -28.14
N ARG A 373 -10.42 17.96 -29.23
CA ARG A 373 -11.13 16.67 -29.15
C ARG A 373 -10.28 15.54 -28.58
N SER A 374 -8.97 15.57 -28.79
CA SER A 374 -8.05 14.56 -28.25
C SER A 374 -7.64 14.80 -26.79
N MET A 375 -7.96 15.97 -26.21
CA MET A 375 -7.62 16.28 -24.82
C MET A 375 -8.64 15.67 -23.87
N GLU A 376 -8.32 14.50 -23.31
CA GLU A 376 -9.00 13.99 -22.12
C GLU A 376 -8.47 14.71 -20.88
N ILE A 377 -9.38 15.32 -20.12
CA ILE A 377 -9.08 16.06 -18.90
C ILE A 377 -9.86 15.47 -17.75
N ILE A 378 -9.15 15.14 -16.69
CA ILE A 378 -9.76 14.71 -15.43
C ILE A 378 -9.98 15.96 -14.57
N PRO A 379 -11.22 16.22 -14.10
CA PRO A 379 -11.48 17.35 -13.21
C PRO A 379 -10.59 17.32 -11.96
N ALA A 380 -10.06 18.50 -11.58
CA ALA A 380 -9.21 18.62 -10.40
C ALA A 380 -9.92 18.15 -9.11
N SER A 381 -11.25 18.30 -9.05
CA SER A 381 -12.08 17.82 -7.94
C SER A 381 -12.03 16.30 -7.77
N GLU A 382 -12.03 15.53 -8.85
CA GLU A 382 -11.95 14.06 -8.79
C GLU A 382 -10.58 13.63 -8.22
N ILE A 383 -9.50 14.30 -8.64
CA ILE A 383 -8.16 14.01 -8.11
C ILE A 383 -8.06 14.42 -6.64
N ASP A 384 -8.69 15.53 -6.25
CA ASP A 384 -8.75 15.97 -4.86
C ASP A 384 -9.49 14.99 -3.95
N GLU A 385 -10.57 14.38 -4.42
CA GLU A 385 -11.27 13.31 -3.71
C GLU A 385 -10.38 12.07 -3.51
N MET A 386 -9.63 11.66 -4.54
CA MET A 386 -8.66 10.56 -4.44
C MET A 386 -7.54 10.86 -3.44
N ILE A 387 -7.01 12.09 -3.46
CA ILE A 387 -6.00 12.55 -2.49
C ILE A 387 -6.58 12.54 -1.07
N ALA A 388 -7.80 13.04 -0.88
CA ALA A 388 -8.46 13.06 0.42
C ALA A 388 -8.64 11.64 0.98
N TYR A 389 -9.10 10.70 0.16
CA TYR A 389 -9.24 9.29 0.53
C TYR A 389 -7.90 8.67 0.97
N HIS A 390 -6.81 8.91 0.24
CA HIS A 390 -5.50 8.40 0.62
C HIS A 390 -4.93 9.10 1.87
N ARG A 391 -5.18 10.39 2.07
CA ARG A 391 -4.81 11.10 3.30
C ARG A 391 -5.54 10.56 4.52
N GLU A 392 -6.84 10.28 4.40
CA GLU A 392 -7.61 9.64 5.47
C GLU A 392 -7.04 8.26 5.80
N LYS A 393 -6.75 7.46 4.77
CA LYS A 393 -6.11 6.14 4.94
C LYS A 393 -4.74 6.24 5.63
N TYR A 394 -3.92 7.23 5.26
CA TYR A 394 -2.64 7.51 5.93
C TYR A 394 -2.84 7.86 7.40
N ASN A 395 -3.79 8.75 7.71
CA ASN A 395 -4.09 9.17 9.07
C ASN A 395 -4.59 7.99 9.92
N ASN A 396 -5.39 7.09 9.36
CA ASN A 396 -5.85 5.88 10.05
C ASN A 396 -4.68 4.95 10.40
N TYR A 397 -3.74 4.76 9.48
CA TYR A 397 -2.52 4.00 9.76
C TYR A 397 -1.64 4.68 10.80
N ALA A 398 -1.45 6.00 10.71
CA ALA A 398 -0.68 6.77 11.70
C ALA A 398 -1.29 6.66 13.11
N LYS A 399 -2.62 6.76 13.21
CA LYS A 399 -3.37 6.54 14.46
C LYS A 399 -3.15 5.13 15.00
N THR A 400 -3.29 4.11 14.15
CA THR A 400 -3.07 2.70 14.54
C THR A 400 -1.64 2.47 15.04
N VAL A 401 -0.64 3.06 14.39
CA VAL A 401 0.75 3.01 14.85
C VAL A 401 0.89 3.61 16.24
N SER A 402 0.32 4.80 16.47
CA SER A 402 0.33 5.44 17.78
C SER A 402 -0.34 4.58 18.86
N GLU A 403 -1.47 3.95 18.56
CA GLU A 403 -2.19 3.06 19.48
C GLU A 403 -1.36 1.80 19.81
N LEU A 404 -0.73 1.18 18.81
CA LEU A 404 0.13 0.01 19.01
C LEU A 404 1.40 0.35 19.79
N THR A 405 1.99 1.52 19.56
CA THR A 405 3.15 1.99 20.31
C THR A 405 2.79 2.23 21.78
N LEU A 406 1.66 2.89 22.04
CA LEU A 406 1.16 3.08 23.41
C LEU A 406 0.87 1.75 24.11
N ALA A 407 0.25 0.80 23.41
CA ALA A 407 0.01 -0.54 23.95
C ALA A 407 1.32 -1.26 24.31
N ARG A 408 2.36 -1.14 23.47
CA ARG A 408 3.70 -1.69 23.75
C ARG A 408 4.33 -1.05 24.98
N GLU A 409 4.27 0.27 25.08
CA GLU A 409 4.83 1.02 26.23
C GLU A 409 4.13 0.64 27.53
N CYS A 410 2.80 0.62 27.55
CA CYS A 410 2.03 0.20 28.72
C CYS A 410 2.33 -1.25 29.14
N LEU A 411 2.49 -2.16 28.17
CA LEU A 411 2.87 -3.54 28.43
C LEU A 411 4.28 -3.63 29.05
N GLN A 412 5.23 -2.86 28.52
CA GLN A 412 6.60 -2.80 29.05
C GLN A 412 6.63 -2.26 30.47
N GLU A 413 5.94 -1.15 30.74
CA GLU A 413 5.87 -0.57 32.09
C GLU A 413 5.26 -1.56 33.09
N SER A 414 4.18 -2.24 32.70
CA SER A 414 3.54 -3.25 33.55
C SER A 414 4.47 -4.43 33.82
N PHE A 415 5.24 -4.86 32.81
CA PHE A 415 6.22 -5.94 32.95
C PHE A 415 7.38 -5.54 33.87
N ASP A 416 7.92 -4.32 33.71
CA ASP A 416 9.00 -3.82 34.54
C ASP A 416 8.57 -3.68 36.01
N GLU A 417 7.33 -3.27 36.26
CA GLU A 417 6.75 -3.20 37.61
C GLU A 417 6.58 -4.60 38.24
N LEU A 418 6.09 -5.56 37.47
CA LEU A 418 6.00 -6.96 37.90
C LEU A 418 7.38 -7.55 38.19
N GLN A 419 8.37 -7.32 37.32
CA GLN A 419 9.73 -7.84 37.52
C GLN A 419 10.38 -7.27 38.78
N ARG A 420 10.22 -5.97 39.04
CA ARG A 420 10.78 -5.34 40.25
C ARG A 420 10.11 -5.85 41.53
N SER A 421 8.78 -5.94 41.54
CA SER A 421 8.04 -6.40 42.71
C SER A 421 8.28 -7.88 43.00
N PHE A 422 8.23 -8.72 41.96
CA PHE A 422 8.50 -10.16 42.05
C PHE A 422 9.95 -10.44 42.46
N GLY A 423 10.93 -9.79 41.82
CA GLY A 423 12.35 -10.00 42.12
C GLY A 423 12.71 -9.63 43.57
N LYS A 424 12.07 -8.57 44.12
CA LYS A 424 12.24 -8.21 45.53
C LYS A 424 11.72 -9.31 46.46
N GLN A 425 10.49 -9.79 46.25
CA GLN A 425 9.90 -10.85 47.07
C GLN A 425 10.68 -12.16 46.94
N LEU A 426 11.09 -12.54 45.73
CA LEU A 426 11.90 -13.73 45.49
C LEU A 426 13.25 -13.66 46.22
N ASN A 427 13.92 -12.51 46.18
CA ASN A 427 15.17 -12.30 46.90
C ASN A 427 14.96 -12.41 48.42
N GLU A 428 13.87 -11.86 48.96
CA GLU A 428 13.53 -11.94 50.39
C GLU A 428 13.28 -13.40 50.83
N GLU A 429 12.41 -14.13 50.13
CA GLU A 429 12.10 -15.54 50.42
C GLU A 429 13.32 -16.44 50.27
N THR A 430 14.04 -16.33 49.15
CA THR A 430 15.24 -17.13 48.89
C THR A 430 16.33 -16.85 49.94
N SER A 431 16.48 -15.59 50.36
CA SER A 431 17.46 -15.22 51.40
C SER A 431 17.12 -15.82 52.75
N ALA A 432 15.83 -15.83 53.13
CA ALA A 432 15.37 -16.41 54.38
C ALA A 432 15.64 -17.92 54.41
N ILE A 433 15.26 -18.64 53.34
CA ILE A 433 15.45 -20.08 53.22
C ILE A 433 16.95 -20.42 53.19
N LEU A 434 17.75 -19.70 52.40
CA LEU A 434 19.19 -19.94 52.31
C LEU A 434 19.88 -19.70 53.66
N GLY A 435 19.48 -18.65 54.38
CA GLY A 435 19.97 -18.37 55.73
C GLY A 435 19.71 -19.52 56.69
N GLU A 436 18.50 -20.08 56.68
CA GLU A 436 18.13 -21.22 57.53
C GLU A 436 18.94 -22.48 57.18
N ILE A 437 18.92 -22.91 55.92
CA ILE A 437 19.54 -24.18 55.51
C ILE A 437 21.08 -24.15 55.52
N THR A 438 21.68 -22.97 55.61
CA THR A 438 23.15 -22.80 55.70
C THR A 438 23.64 -22.45 57.10
N GLY A 439 22.74 -22.42 58.10
CA GLY A 439 23.09 -22.01 59.47
C GLY A 439 23.61 -20.58 59.53
N GLY A 440 23.10 -19.70 58.66
CA GLY A 440 23.45 -18.30 58.56
C GLY A 440 24.76 -18.00 57.85
N ARG A 441 25.44 -18.98 57.23
CA ARG A 441 26.69 -18.74 56.47
C ARG A 441 26.51 -17.73 55.35
N TYR A 442 25.35 -17.80 54.70
CA TYR A 442 24.92 -16.85 53.67
C TYR A 442 23.66 -16.15 54.19
N THR A 443 23.71 -14.83 54.20
CA THR A 443 22.67 -13.96 54.80
C THR A 443 21.72 -13.38 53.76
N GLY A 444 22.02 -13.55 52.47
CA GLY A 444 21.11 -13.19 51.41
C GLY A 444 21.55 -13.65 50.03
N VAL A 445 20.61 -13.61 49.10
CA VAL A 445 20.79 -13.85 47.67
C VAL A 445 20.38 -12.60 46.90
N LEU A 446 21.15 -12.27 45.88
CA LEU A 446 20.85 -11.25 44.90
C LEU A 446 20.79 -11.91 43.53
N ILE A 447 19.67 -11.69 42.85
CA ILE A 447 19.43 -12.09 41.46
C ILE A 447 19.40 -10.80 40.64
N ASP A 448 20.28 -10.69 39.65
CA ASP A 448 20.28 -9.55 38.72
C ASP A 448 19.26 -9.72 37.57
N ASP A 449 19.17 -8.73 36.69
CA ASP A 449 18.21 -8.73 35.56
C ASP A 449 18.51 -9.83 34.53
N GLU A 450 19.76 -10.30 34.47
CA GLU A 450 20.21 -11.44 33.66
C GLU A 450 20.02 -12.79 34.39
N TYR A 451 19.49 -12.78 35.61
CA TYR A 451 19.30 -13.91 36.51
C TYR A 451 20.59 -14.53 37.08
N ASN A 452 21.71 -13.82 37.04
CA ASN A 452 22.92 -14.26 37.73
C ASN A 452 22.72 -14.14 39.24
N MET A 453 23.17 -15.17 39.95
CA MET A 453 23.05 -15.25 41.41
C MET A 453 24.35 -14.85 42.09
N SER A 454 24.23 -13.96 43.07
CA SER A 454 25.28 -13.64 44.04
C SER A 454 24.76 -13.84 45.45
N VAL A 455 25.62 -14.33 46.35
CA VAL A 455 25.27 -14.50 47.76
C VAL A 455 26.03 -13.51 48.63
N ARG A 456 25.36 -13.04 49.68
CA ARG A 456 25.96 -12.22 50.73
C ARG A 456 26.44 -13.13 51.85
N THR A 457 27.73 -13.07 52.17
CA THR A 457 28.32 -13.81 53.29
C THR A 457 28.02 -13.14 54.64
N GLN A 458 28.37 -13.78 55.75
CA GLN A 458 28.32 -13.17 57.08
C GLN A 458 29.19 -11.92 57.23
N SER A 459 30.30 -11.81 56.50
CA SER A 459 31.16 -10.62 56.50
C SER A 459 30.57 -9.45 55.71
N GLY A 460 29.46 -9.68 54.99
CA GLY A 460 28.82 -8.70 54.13
C GLY A 460 29.38 -8.64 52.70
N GLU A 461 30.34 -9.51 52.37
CA GLU A 461 30.89 -9.62 51.01
C GLU A 461 29.89 -10.28 50.06
N LEU A 462 29.90 -9.84 48.80
CA LEU A 462 29.15 -10.47 47.71
C LEU A 462 30.06 -11.44 46.95
N GLN A 463 29.60 -12.67 46.78
CA GLN A 463 30.29 -13.70 46.03
C GLN A 463 29.36 -14.27 44.96
N SER A 464 29.84 -14.37 43.72
CA SER A 464 29.07 -15.01 42.64
C SER A 464 28.90 -16.50 42.96
N ALA A 465 27.66 -17.00 42.80
CA ALA A 465 27.31 -18.39 43.08
C ALA A 465 28.13 -19.38 42.23
N GLN A 466 28.54 -18.97 41.03
CA GLN A 466 29.32 -19.79 40.09
C GLN A 466 30.71 -20.20 40.62
N PHE A 467 31.25 -19.47 41.60
CA PHE A 467 32.56 -19.77 42.20
C PHE A 467 32.47 -20.55 43.52
N LEU A 468 31.27 -20.92 43.96
CA LEU A 468 31.06 -21.67 45.20
C LEU A 468 31.15 -23.18 44.96
N SER A 469 31.36 -23.96 46.04
CA SER A 469 31.32 -25.42 45.96
C SER A 469 29.97 -25.92 45.45
N ASN A 470 29.93 -27.03 44.71
CA ASN A 470 28.69 -27.60 44.17
C ASN A 470 27.60 -27.79 45.22
N GLY A 471 27.93 -28.34 46.40
CA GLY A 471 26.91 -28.48 47.46
C GLY A 471 26.40 -27.16 48.05
N THR A 472 27.13 -26.04 47.91
CA THR A 472 26.59 -24.70 48.24
C THR A 472 25.71 -24.18 47.11
N TYR A 473 26.13 -24.40 45.87
CA TYR A 473 25.34 -24.07 44.69
C TYR A 473 23.98 -24.79 44.72
N ASP A 474 23.97 -26.08 45.06
CA ASP A 474 22.74 -26.86 45.26
C ASP A 474 21.85 -26.28 46.38
N GLN A 475 22.42 -25.75 47.46
CA GLN A 475 21.65 -25.08 48.53
C GLN A 475 21.01 -23.77 48.05
N ILE A 476 21.76 -22.96 47.29
CA ILE A 476 21.24 -21.72 46.69
C ILE A 476 20.09 -22.06 45.75
N TYR A 477 20.27 -23.06 44.90
CA TYR A 477 19.28 -23.47 43.92
C TYR A 477 18.05 -24.11 44.56
N PHE A 478 18.23 -24.91 45.62
CA PHE A 478 17.13 -25.42 46.43
C PHE A 478 16.34 -24.30 47.09
N ALA A 479 17.02 -23.35 47.76
CA ALA A 479 16.37 -22.21 48.40
C ALA A 479 15.56 -21.36 47.42
N LEU A 480 16.11 -21.17 46.22
CA LEU A 480 15.48 -20.43 45.14
C LEU A 480 14.22 -21.13 44.61
N ARG A 481 14.30 -22.44 44.36
CA ARG A 481 13.13 -23.23 43.96
C ARG A 481 12.05 -23.19 45.03
N MET A 482 12.43 -23.34 46.29
CA MET A 482 11.49 -23.25 47.41
C MET A 482 10.86 -21.86 47.51
N GLY A 483 11.63 -20.77 47.33
CA GLY A 483 11.11 -19.40 47.30
C GLY A 483 10.08 -19.20 46.18
N ILE A 484 10.36 -19.69 44.97
CA ILE A 484 9.39 -19.66 43.87
C ILE A 484 8.15 -20.49 44.22
N VAL A 485 8.34 -21.65 44.82
CA VAL A 485 7.23 -22.52 45.22
C VAL A 485 6.35 -21.87 46.29
N HIS A 486 6.94 -21.17 47.26
CA HIS A 486 6.22 -20.41 48.29
C HIS A 486 5.42 -19.24 47.69
N MET A 487 5.97 -18.57 46.67
CA MET A 487 5.30 -17.45 46.02
C MET A 487 4.16 -17.87 45.09
N LEU A 488 4.29 -19.01 44.41
CA LEU A 488 3.36 -19.42 43.35
C LEU A 488 2.36 -20.49 43.77
N PHE A 489 2.71 -21.32 44.77
CA PHE A 489 1.93 -22.49 45.14
C PHE A 489 1.64 -22.52 46.64
N GLU A 490 0.36 -22.50 46.99
CA GLU A 490 -0.10 -22.67 48.37
C GLU A 490 0.13 -24.12 48.84
N ASP A 491 -0.79 -25.04 48.53
CA ASP A 491 -0.79 -26.41 49.06
C ASP A 491 -0.33 -27.46 48.04
N ALA A 492 0.50 -27.10 47.06
CA ALA A 492 0.96 -28.06 46.06
C ALA A 492 2.02 -29.01 46.66
N PRO A 493 1.95 -30.33 46.37
CA PRO A 493 2.93 -31.28 46.88
C PRO A 493 4.26 -31.11 46.13
N ILE A 494 5.37 -31.21 46.87
CA ILE A 494 6.72 -31.17 46.29
C ILE A 494 7.28 -32.59 46.25
N ILE A 495 7.83 -32.96 45.09
CA ILE A 495 8.54 -34.23 44.90
C ILE A 495 10.02 -33.95 44.83
N LEU A 496 10.80 -34.54 45.74
CA LEU A 496 12.25 -34.47 45.79
C LEU A 496 12.80 -35.86 45.43
N ASP A 497 13.49 -35.99 44.30
CA ASP A 497 14.04 -37.26 43.81
C ASP A 497 15.56 -37.18 43.78
N GLU A 498 16.19 -37.72 44.83
CA GLU A 498 17.63 -37.66 45.06
C GLU A 498 18.20 -36.22 45.10
N ALA A 499 17.39 -35.27 45.59
CA ALA A 499 17.74 -33.84 45.57
C ALA A 499 18.98 -33.47 46.41
N PHE A 500 19.34 -34.27 47.43
CA PHE A 500 20.38 -33.91 48.42
C PHE A 500 21.65 -34.77 48.38
N VAL A 501 21.90 -35.47 47.27
CA VAL A 501 23.04 -36.41 47.13
C VAL A 501 24.40 -35.78 47.46
N GLN A 502 24.58 -34.49 47.16
CA GLN A 502 25.86 -33.78 47.38
C GLN A 502 26.03 -33.20 48.79
N TYR A 503 25.05 -33.39 49.68
CA TYR A 503 25.04 -32.74 50.99
C TYR A 503 25.85 -33.56 51.99
N ASP A 504 26.73 -32.87 52.73
CA ASP A 504 27.28 -33.42 53.96
C ASP A 504 26.20 -33.52 55.05
N GLU A 505 26.47 -34.27 56.13
CA GLU A 505 25.49 -34.52 57.19
C GLU A 505 24.94 -33.25 57.82
N ASN A 506 25.74 -32.19 57.97
CA ASN A 506 25.28 -30.93 58.57
C ASN A 506 24.32 -30.19 57.65
N ARG A 507 24.67 -30.09 56.36
CA ARG A 507 23.79 -29.48 55.35
C ARG A 507 22.49 -30.27 55.20
N LEU A 508 22.60 -31.59 55.16
CA LEU A 508 21.44 -32.47 55.04
C LEU A 508 20.52 -32.28 56.25
N LYS A 509 21.04 -32.35 57.47
CA LYS A 509 20.25 -32.12 58.68
C LYS A 509 19.53 -30.77 58.65
N ALA A 510 20.23 -29.68 58.29
CA ALA A 510 19.64 -28.35 58.21
C ALA A 510 18.47 -28.27 57.19
N VAL A 511 18.63 -28.88 56.02
CA VAL A 511 17.56 -28.95 55.02
C VAL A 511 16.40 -29.83 55.46
N LEU A 512 16.68 -30.97 56.10
CA LEU A 512 15.64 -31.87 56.62
C LEU A 512 14.82 -31.20 57.72
N ASP A 513 15.48 -30.44 58.61
CA ASP A 513 14.83 -29.62 59.63
C ASP A 513 13.95 -28.52 59.02
N PHE A 514 14.39 -27.92 57.90
CA PHE A 514 13.61 -26.94 57.14
C PHE A 514 12.37 -27.57 56.50
N ILE A 515 12.53 -28.62 55.67
CA ILE A 515 11.39 -29.23 54.96
C ILE A 515 10.38 -29.89 55.91
N LYS A 516 10.79 -30.29 57.12
CA LYS A 516 9.87 -30.84 58.13
C LYS A 516 8.91 -29.77 58.68
N LYS A 517 9.26 -28.49 58.63
CA LYS A 517 8.43 -27.37 59.09
C LYS A 517 7.48 -26.85 58.01
N GLU A 518 7.68 -27.26 56.77
CA GLU A 518 6.85 -26.84 55.65
C GLU A 518 5.39 -27.28 55.83
N ASN A 519 4.46 -26.34 55.64
CA ASN A 519 3.02 -26.61 55.75
C ASN A 519 2.44 -27.17 54.43
N ARG A 520 3.14 -28.11 53.81
CA ARG A 520 2.74 -28.75 52.56
C ARG A 520 3.27 -30.19 52.52
N GLN A 521 2.69 -31.00 51.65
CA GLN A 521 3.18 -32.37 51.46
C GLN A 521 4.51 -32.37 50.69
N ILE A 522 5.51 -33.05 51.23
CA ILE A 522 6.82 -33.24 50.61
C ILE A 522 7.09 -34.73 50.50
N ILE A 523 7.37 -35.21 49.30
CA ILE A 523 7.69 -36.61 49.03
C ILE A 523 9.16 -36.69 48.64
N LEU A 524 9.99 -37.19 49.56
CA LEU A 524 11.42 -37.34 49.38
C LEU A 524 11.77 -38.79 49.03
N PHE A 525 12.22 -39.02 47.81
CA PHE A 525 12.85 -40.26 47.38
C PHE A 525 14.36 -40.16 47.63
N SER A 526 14.91 -41.04 48.47
CA SER A 526 16.36 -41.12 48.70
C SER A 526 16.90 -42.55 48.62
N CYS A 527 18.13 -42.68 48.13
CA CYS A 527 18.92 -43.90 48.07
C CYS A 527 19.77 -44.15 49.33
N HIS A 528 19.89 -43.17 50.24
CA HIS A 528 20.70 -43.29 51.43
C HIS A 528 19.85 -43.44 52.70
N LYS A 529 20.34 -44.22 53.68
CA LYS A 529 19.67 -44.38 54.98
C LYS A 529 19.80 -43.13 55.86
N ARG A 530 20.79 -42.28 55.56
CA ARG A 530 21.16 -41.11 56.37
C ARG A 530 19.99 -40.14 56.58
N GLU A 531 19.14 -39.95 55.57
CA GLU A 531 17.99 -39.02 55.63
C GLU A 531 16.98 -39.50 56.66
N ARG A 532 16.69 -40.79 56.64
CA ARG A 532 15.78 -41.45 57.58
C ARG A 532 16.35 -41.45 59.01
N GLU A 533 17.63 -41.78 59.14
CA GLU A 533 18.33 -41.81 60.43
C GLU A 533 18.40 -40.43 61.10
N LEU A 534 18.60 -39.35 60.32
CA LEU A 534 18.67 -37.98 60.84
C LEU A 534 17.32 -37.43 61.29
N ILE A 535 16.21 -37.89 60.71
CA ILE A 535 14.85 -37.44 61.07
C ILE A 535 14.26 -38.23 62.25
N GLY A 536 14.80 -39.43 62.53
CA GLY A 536 14.40 -40.27 63.66
C GLY A 536 13.16 -41.12 63.41
N GLU A 537 12.92 -41.54 62.16
CA GLU A 537 11.76 -42.35 61.71
C GLU A 537 12.13 -43.75 61.17
#